data_AF-A0A9P0NZD8-F1
#
_entry.id   AF-A0A9P0NZD8-F1
#
_cell.length_a   1.000
_cell.length_b   1.000
_cell.length_c   1.000
_cell.angle_alpha   90.00
_cell.angle_beta   90.00
_cell.angle_gamma   90.00
#
_symmetry.space_group_name_H-M   'P 1'
#
loop_
_entity.id
_entity.type
_entity.pdbx_description
1 polymer ?
#
loop_
_entity_poly.entity_id
_entity_poly.type
_entity_poly.pdbx_seq_one_letter_code
_entity_poly.pdbx_strand_id
1 'polypeptide(L)'
;MREFTLSLVELTRVFGFDGWLLNIENRVDNVEVLKEFVPLLTEMLHQENSGSLVIWYDSVTVAGELLWQNELNDKNRYFFDSCDGIFLNYSWNEQNLSKSAAEAKQRHLDVYVGIDVFGRNFFGGGMFNTHKAVDVAAKYNLSIAIFAPGWTHETLGNVDLFFEKFYNRDSAFWSSLWPYLYTHPLNNYFTTNFYIGLDKYCYNLFSQQHQLTEVLRPTLKLPEFSEIPNIKSQCDCLQSYILGSKNTCLITKENLRKDFDHIHYLFACDIKIIDNTVVFFLTKDPYGRTSALRITLLVSGFNRSMRRIELLTEKKENPLNNNSVLQVNPSESPDVVYSLKNRYYNKIVDDNWNLSVYVFNTTICDILEIGGAIENGDSLYLGAFGIENADGNFLKS
;
A
#
# COMPACT_ATOMS: atom_id res chain seq x y z
N MET A 1 -37.39 8.28 -1.61
CA MET A 1 -36.08 7.67 -1.93
C MET A 1 -35.12 8.63 -2.60
N ARG A 2 -35.51 9.30 -3.69
CA ARG A 2 -34.61 10.21 -4.43
C ARG A 2 -33.92 11.30 -3.59
N GLU A 3 -34.65 12.03 -2.75
CA GLU A 3 -34.05 13.08 -1.89
C GLU A 3 -33.01 12.52 -0.91
N PHE A 4 -33.31 11.38 -0.29
CA PHE A 4 -32.36 10.68 0.58
C PHE A 4 -31.10 10.26 -0.19
N THR A 5 -31.27 9.74 -1.41
CA THR A 5 -30.14 9.37 -2.28
C THR A 5 -29.28 10.58 -2.65
N LEU A 6 -29.91 11.71 -3.00
CA LEU A 6 -29.20 12.98 -3.25
C LEU A 6 -28.36 13.41 -2.04
N SER A 7 -28.89 13.27 -0.82
CA SER A 7 -28.12 13.59 0.38
C SER A 7 -26.89 12.70 0.54
N LEU A 8 -26.97 11.40 0.23
CA LEU A 8 -25.82 10.49 0.31
C LEU A 8 -24.73 10.82 -0.72
N VAL A 9 -25.12 11.24 -1.93
CA VAL A 9 -24.18 11.73 -2.95
C VAL A 9 -23.57 13.08 -2.54
N GLU A 10 -24.35 13.95 -1.92
CA GLU A 10 -23.81 15.22 -1.41
C GLU A 10 -22.75 14.99 -0.32
N LEU A 11 -22.95 13.99 0.55
CA LEU A 11 -21.98 13.66 1.59
C LEU A 11 -20.64 13.18 1.02
N THR A 12 -20.64 12.35 -0.03
CA THR A 12 -19.39 11.90 -0.67
C THR A 12 -18.61 13.09 -1.23
N ARG A 13 -19.31 14.06 -1.83
CA ARG A 13 -18.71 15.31 -2.34
C ARG A 13 -18.17 16.23 -1.25
N VAL A 14 -18.96 16.47 -0.19
CA VAL A 14 -18.60 17.40 0.89
C VAL A 14 -17.42 16.87 1.71
N PHE A 15 -17.39 15.57 1.99
CA PHE A 15 -16.37 14.96 2.84
C PHE A 15 -15.26 14.23 2.06
N GLY A 16 -15.39 14.08 0.75
CA GLY A 16 -14.36 13.55 -0.13
C GLY A 16 -14.08 12.05 0.03
N PHE A 17 -15.12 11.22 0.16
CA PHE A 17 -15.01 9.76 0.19
C PHE A 17 -15.79 9.13 -0.98
N ASP A 18 -15.41 7.91 -1.37
CA ASP A 18 -15.73 7.40 -2.71
C ASP A 18 -16.96 6.49 -2.80
N GLY A 19 -17.82 6.42 -1.78
CA GLY A 19 -19.05 5.63 -1.89
C GLY A 19 -19.51 4.99 -0.58
N TRP A 20 -20.23 3.87 -0.68
CA TRP A 20 -21.00 3.31 0.43
C TRP A 20 -20.98 1.77 0.48
N LEU A 21 -20.76 1.23 1.68
CA LEU A 21 -21.10 -0.15 2.02
C LEU A 21 -22.51 -0.18 2.62
N LEU A 22 -23.44 -0.86 1.96
CA LEU A 22 -24.81 -1.02 2.40
C LEU A 22 -24.95 -2.29 3.25
N ASN A 23 -24.94 -2.13 4.57
CA ASN A 23 -25.20 -3.21 5.50
C ASN A 23 -26.57 -3.06 6.18
N ILE A 24 -27.58 -3.77 5.68
CA ILE A 24 -28.94 -3.77 6.23
C ILE A 24 -29.11 -5.01 7.10
N GLU A 25 -29.06 -4.86 8.43
CA GLU A 25 -29.11 -5.99 9.39
C GLU A 25 -30.49 -6.12 10.06
N ASN A 26 -31.55 -5.81 9.32
CA ASN A 26 -32.93 -5.96 9.79
C ASN A 26 -33.84 -6.45 8.67
N ARG A 27 -34.94 -7.13 9.04
CA ARG A 27 -36.00 -7.48 8.10
C ARG A 27 -36.57 -6.20 7.47
N VAL A 28 -36.87 -6.24 6.17
CA VAL A 28 -37.45 -5.15 5.39
C VAL A 28 -38.81 -5.58 4.87
N ASP A 29 -39.89 -5.00 5.39
CA ASP A 29 -41.25 -5.40 5.01
C ASP A 29 -41.58 -5.00 3.57
N ASN A 30 -41.09 -3.85 3.10
CA ASN A 30 -41.25 -3.37 1.73
C ASN A 30 -39.91 -3.36 1.00
N VAL A 31 -39.45 -4.54 0.57
CA VAL A 31 -38.17 -4.72 -0.12
C VAL A 31 -38.09 -3.96 -1.46
N GLU A 32 -39.23 -3.63 -2.09
CA GLU A 32 -39.24 -2.88 -3.35
C GLU A 32 -38.62 -1.49 -3.21
N VAL A 33 -38.73 -0.86 -2.03
CA VAL A 33 -38.05 0.41 -1.73
C VAL A 33 -36.54 0.25 -1.80
N LEU A 34 -36.02 -0.87 -1.29
CA LEU A 34 -34.59 -1.18 -1.33
C LEU A 34 -34.14 -1.51 -2.76
N LYS A 35 -34.99 -2.23 -3.51
CA LYS A 35 -34.74 -2.55 -4.93
C LYS A 35 -34.74 -1.33 -5.84
N GLU A 36 -35.45 -0.26 -5.49
CA GLU A 36 -35.36 1.04 -6.14
C GLU A 36 -34.12 1.83 -5.68
N PHE A 37 -33.82 1.78 -4.38
CA PHE A 37 -32.75 2.57 -3.76
C PHE A 37 -31.35 2.21 -4.26
N VAL A 38 -31.00 0.92 -4.25
CA VAL A 38 -29.65 0.46 -4.57
C VAL A 38 -29.19 0.88 -5.98
N PRO A 39 -29.96 0.61 -7.06
CA PRO A 39 -29.55 1.05 -8.39
C PRO A 39 -29.56 2.58 -8.53
N LEU A 40 -30.51 3.28 -7.90
CA LEU A 40 -30.56 4.75 -7.94
C LEU A 40 -29.32 5.39 -7.29
N LEU A 41 -28.90 4.88 -6.13
CA LEU A 41 -27.69 5.35 -5.45
C LEU A 41 -26.45 5.09 -6.30
N THR A 42 -26.32 3.89 -6.84
CA THR A 42 -25.20 3.49 -7.69
C THR A 42 -25.11 4.39 -8.93
N GLU A 43 -26.22 4.58 -9.65
CA GLU A 43 -26.26 5.44 -10.83
C GLU A 43 -25.87 6.89 -10.50
N MET A 44 -26.44 7.47 -9.43
CA MET A 44 -26.17 8.85 -9.09
C MET A 44 -24.75 9.08 -8.58
N LEU A 45 -24.15 8.12 -7.87
CA LEU A 45 -22.74 8.20 -7.48
C LEU A 45 -21.83 8.15 -8.70
N HIS A 46 -22.09 7.25 -9.66
CA HIS A 46 -21.29 7.17 -10.89
C HIS A 46 -21.42 8.40 -11.79
N GLN A 47 -22.57 9.08 -11.75
CA GLN A 47 -22.75 10.37 -12.44
C GLN A 47 -21.87 11.47 -11.84
N GLU A 48 -21.67 11.48 -10.53
CA GLU A 48 -20.81 12.45 -9.83
C GLU A 48 -19.32 12.06 -9.94
N ASN A 49 -19.01 10.78 -9.73
CA ASN A 49 -17.67 10.22 -9.81
C ASN A 49 -17.75 8.77 -10.32
N SER A 50 -17.25 8.52 -11.53
CA SER A 50 -17.28 7.18 -12.14
C SER A 50 -16.40 6.15 -11.42
N GLY A 51 -15.54 6.58 -10.49
CA GLY A 51 -14.75 5.71 -9.63
C GLY A 51 -15.42 5.38 -8.28
N SER A 52 -16.61 5.90 -8.01
CA SER A 52 -17.32 5.58 -6.77
C SER A 52 -17.77 4.12 -6.70
N LEU A 53 -17.96 3.59 -5.50
CA LEU A 53 -18.37 2.20 -5.28
C LEU A 53 -19.55 2.07 -4.31
N VAL A 54 -20.54 1.27 -4.70
CA VAL A 54 -21.64 0.81 -3.84
C VAL A 54 -21.53 -0.70 -3.67
N ILE A 55 -21.27 -1.13 -2.44
CA ILE A 55 -21.11 -2.55 -2.10
C ILE A 55 -22.30 -3.01 -1.26
N TRP A 56 -22.94 -4.11 -1.67
CA TRP A 56 -24.02 -4.74 -0.91
C TRP A 56 -23.46 -5.75 0.09
N TYR A 57 -23.87 -5.71 1.36
CA TYR A 57 -23.56 -6.79 2.30
C TYR A 57 -24.59 -7.92 2.17
N ASP A 58 -24.15 -9.18 2.17
CA ASP A 58 -24.99 -10.38 2.09
C ASP A 58 -25.84 -10.57 3.35
N SER A 59 -26.89 -9.77 3.51
CA SER A 59 -27.81 -9.79 4.65
C SER A 59 -29.27 -9.97 4.22
N VAL A 60 -29.92 -8.91 3.70
CA VAL A 60 -31.33 -8.95 3.32
C VAL A 60 -31.49 -9.58 1.93
N THR A 61 -32.42 -10.51 1.80
CA THR A 61 -32.73 -11.17 0.53
C THR A 61 -33.70 -10.35 -0.32
N VAL A 62 -33.89 -10.73 -1.59
CA VAL A 62 -34.90 -10.13 -2.49
C VAL A 62 -36.35 -10.25 -2.02
N ALA A 63 -36.59 -11.05 -0.98
CA ALA A 63 -37.89 -11.18 -0.30
C ALA A 63 -38.01 -10.28 0.94
N GLY A 64 -36.97 -9.50 1.30
CA GLY A 64 -36.95 -8.64 2.48
C GLY A 64 -36.60 -9.35 3.79
N GLU A 65 -36.28 -10.65 3.73
CA GLU A 65 -35.88 -11.44 4.89
C GLU A 65 -34.40 -11.17 5.24
N LEU A 66 -34.09 -10.94 6.51
CA LEU A 66 -32.71 -10.93 7.00
C LEU A 66 -32.20 -12.37 7.09
N LEU A 67 -31.42 -12.79 6.09
CA LEU A 67 -30.89 -14.13 5.98
C LEU A 67 -29.57 -14.10 5.19
N TRP A 68 -28.44 -14.25 5.89
CA TRP A 68 -27.12 -14.34 5.26
C TRP A 68 -26.96 -15.65 4.48
N GLN A 69 -26.56 -15.58 3.21
CA GLN A 69 -26.42 -16.77 2.36
C GLN A 69 -25.02 -17.38 2.43
N ASN A 70 -24.01 -16.57 2.77
CA ASN A 70 -22.58 -16.87 2.71
C ASN A 70 -22.08 -17.20 1.28
N GLU A 71 -22.90 -16.92 0.27
CA GLU A 71 -22.64 -17.15 -1.14
C GLU A 71 -23.46 -16.17 -1.99
N LEU A 72 -22.99 -15.89 -3.21
CA LEU A 72 -23.83 -15.25 -4.22
C LEU A 72 -24.79 -16.30 -4.80
N ASN A 73 -26.10 -16.03 -4.73
CA ASN A 73 -27.15 -16.88 -5.30
C ASN A 73 -28.42 -16.05 -5.62
N ASP A 74 -29.46 -16.70 -6.12
CA ASP A 74 -30.71 -16.04 -6.55
C ASP A 74 -31.36 -15.15 -5.48
N LYS A 75 -31.10 -15.38 -4.20
CA LYS A 75 -31.70 -14.60 -3.10
C LYS A 75 -31.05 -13.26 -2.87
N ASN A 76 -29.81 -13.04 -3.29
CA ASN A 76 -29.09 -11.76 -3.18
C ASN A 76 -28.61 -11.23 -4.54
N ARG A 77 -28.78 -12.00 -5.62
CA ARG A 77 -28.37 -11.69 -7.00
C ARG A 77 -28.84 -10.33 -7.50
N TYR A 78 -30.09 -9.95 -7.22
CA TYR A 78 -30.64 -8.67 -7.66
C TYR A 78 -29.80 -7.50 -7.16
N PHE A 79 -29.41 -7.51 -5.87
CA PHE A 79 -28.62 -6.43 -5.29
C PHE A 79 -27.20 -6.39 -5.86
N PHE A 80 -26.57 -7.56 -6.01
CA PHE A 80 -25.28 -7.67 -6.68
C PHE A 80 -25.29 -7.12 -8.11
N ASP A 81 -26.31 -7.44 -8.91
CA ASP A 81 -26.44 -6.92 -10.28
C ASP A 81 -26.83 -5.43 -10.32
N SER A 82 -27.30 -4.86 -9.20
CA SER A 82 -27.73 -3.46 -9.09
C SER A 82 -26.66 -2.51 -8.54
N CYS A 83 -25.49 -3.02 -8.15
CA CYS A 83 -24.38 -2.23 -7.62
C CYS A 83 -23.01 -2.85 -7.95
N ASP A 84 -21.93 -2.28 -7.42
CA ASP A 84 -20.55 -2.57 -7.84
C ASP A 84 -19.99 -3.88 -7.31
N GLY A 85 -20.58 -4.43 -6.26
CA GLY A 85 -20.19 -5.75 -5.76
C GLY A 85 -20.95 -6.19 -4.52
N ILE A 86 -20.62 -7.38 -4.04
CA ILE A 86 -21.21 -7.99 -2.86
C ILE A 86 -20.15 -8.43 -1.86
N PHE A 87 -20.31 -8.05 -0.61
CA PHE A 87 -19.56 -8.55 0.54
C PHE A 87 -20.34 -9.74 1.11
N LEU A 88 -19.83 -10.96 0.91
CA LEU A 88 -20.40 -12.20 1.44
C LEU A 88 -20.20 -12.33 2.95
N ASN A 89 -21.21 -12.88 3.65
CA ASN A 89 -21.11 -13.15 5.08
C ASN A 89 -20.06 -14.23 5.41
N TYR A 90 -19.62 -14.29 6.67
CA TYR A 90 -18.43 -15.03 7.11
C TYR A 90 -18.58 -16.56 7.21
N SER A 91 -19.80 -17.11 7.19
CA SER A 91 -20.06 -18.54 7.48
C SER A 91 -19.98 -19.44 6.23
N TRP A 92 -19.10 -19.09 5.29
CA TRP A 92 -18.94 -19.81 4.03
C TRP A 92 -18.09 -21.09 4.20
N ASN A 93 -18.25 -22.00 3.24
CA ASN A 93 -17.33 -23.10 2.98
C ASN A 93 -16.90 -23.09 1.50
N GLU A 94 -16.01 -23.99 1.11
CA GLU A 94 -15.49 -24.06 -0.26
C GLU A 94 -16.58 -24.29 -1.33
N GLN A 95 -17.65 -25.02 -1.01
CA GLN A 95 -18.78 -25.20 -1.92
C GLN A 95 -19.52 -23.87 -2.16
N ASN A 96 -19.68 -23.04 -1.12
CA ASN A 96 -20.25 -21.70 -1.23
C ASN A 96 -19.41 -20.81 -2.16
N LEU A 97 -18.09 -20.85 -2.02
CA LEU A 97 -17.17 -20.07 -2.85
C LEU A 97 -17.21 -20.53 -4.32
N SER A 98 -17.16 -21.84 -4.55
CA SER A 98 -17.27 -22.41 -5.90
C SER A 98 -18.56 -22.01 -6.60
N LYS A 99 -19.70 -22.02 -5.88
CA LYS A 99 -20.98 -21.55 -6.42
C LYS A 99 -20.95 -20.05 -6.70
N SER A 100 -20.44 -19.26 -5.77
CA SER A 100 -20.36 -17.80 -5.94
C SER A 100 -19.54 -17.42 -7.16
N ALA A 101 -18.39 -18.07 -7.39
CA ALA A 101 -17.58 -17.86 -8.58
C ALA A 101 -18.33 -18.23 -9.88
N ALA A 102 -19.08 -19.34 -9.87
CA ALA A 102 -19.89 -19.73 -11.02
C ALA A 102 -21.04 -18.75 -11.30
N GLU A 103 -21.73 -18.27 -10.26
CA GLU A 103 -22.84 -17.31 -10.36
C GLU A 103 -22.38 -15.92 -10.82
N ALA A 104 -21.22 -15.46 -10.33
CA ALA A 104 -20.67 -14.14 -10.66
C ALA A 104 -20.18 -14.01 -12.10
N LYS A 105 -19.85 -15.14 -12.76
CA LYS A 105 -19.33 -15.18 -14.14
C LYS A 105 -18.11 -14.26 -14.27
N GLN A 106 -18.18 -13.23 -15.12
CA GLN A 106 -17.09 -12.28 -15.36
C GLN A 106 -16.90 -11.28 -14.20
N ARG A 107 -17.89 -11.15 -13.30
CA ARG A 107 -17.84 -10.27 -12.14
C ARG A 107 -17.33 -10.98 -10.87
N HIS A 108 -16.53 -12.03 -11.02
CA HIS A 108 -16.05 -12.83 -9.88
C HIS A 108 -15.16 -12.03 -8.91
N LEU A 109 -14.47 -10.98 -9.39
CA LEU A 109 -13.71 -10.05 -8.53
C LEU A 109 -14.59 -9.01 -7.82
N ASP A 110 -15.87 -8.89 -8.18
CA ASP A 110 -16.84 -8.03 -7.50
C ASP A 110 -17.54 -8.78 -6.33
N VAL A 111 -17.18 -10.05 -6.12
CA VAL A 111 -17.59 -10.85 -4.97
C VAL A 111 -16.46 -10.84 -3.95
N TYR A 112 -16.69 -10.16 -2.83
CA TYR A 112 -15.76 -10.03 -1.72
C TYR A 112 -16.12 -11.03 -0.62
N VAL A 113 -15.31 -12.08 -0.50
CA VAL A 113 -15.49 -13.12 0.54
C VAL A 113 -15.18 -12.53 1.91
N GLY A 114 -16.15 -12.55 2.82
CA GLY A 114 -15.97 -12.04 4.17
C GLY A 114 -14.97 -12.84 5.00
N ILE A 115 -13.91 -12.20 5.46
CA ILE A 115 -12.87 -12.78 6.30
C ILE A 115 -12.86 -12.08 7.66
N ASP A 116 -13.29 -12.77 8.71
CA ASP A 116 -13.31 -12.23 10.06
C ASP A 116 -11.98 -12.42 10.80
N VAL A 117 -11.30 -11.30 11.06
CA VAL A 117 -10.00 -11.31 11.75
C VAL A 117 -10.12 -11.65 13.24
N PHE A 118 -11.25 -11.42 13.90
CA PHE A 118 -11.43 -11.88 15.28
C PHE A 118 -11.66 -13.39 15.38
N GLY A 119 -12.00 -14.05 14.26
CA GLY A 119 -12.03 -15.51 14.20
C GLY A 119 -13.15 -16.15 15.02
N ARG A 120 -14.35 -15.54 15.05
CA ARG A 120 -15.55 -15.97 15.81
C ARG A 120 -16.14 -17.30 15.32
N ASN A 121 -15.34 -18.37 15.34
CA ASN A 121 -15.59 -19.71 14.80
C ASN A 121 -15.75 -19.78 13.27
N PHE A 122 -15.26 -18.79 12.53
CA PHE A 122 -15.25 -18.80 11.07
C PHE A 122 -14.01 -19.49 10.50
N PHE A 123 -14.02 -19.74 9.19
CA PHE A 123 -12.96 -20.47 8.49
C PHE A 123 -11.58 -19.89 8.82
N GLY A 124 -10.62 -20.76 9.12
CA GLY A 124 -9.24 -20.38 9.48
C GLY A 124 -9.07 -19.88 10.92
N GLY A 125 -10.13 -19.47 11.63
CA GLY A 125 -10.06 -19.05 13.04
C GLY A 125 -9.47 -17.66 13.28
N GLY A 126 -9.36 -16.82 12.24
CA GLY A 126 -8.94 -15.41 12.34
C GLY A 126 -7.50 -15.21 12.85
N MET A 127 -7.23 -14.00 13.37
CA MET A 127 -5.97 -13.58 13.98
C MET A 127 -4.81 -13.81 13.00
N PHE A 128 -3.69 -14.38 13.44
CA PHE A 128 -2.61 -14.76 12.53
C PHE A 128 -2.92 -15.94 11.61
N ASN A 129 -4.04 -16.64 11.81
CA ASN A 129 -4.53 -17.66 10.88
C ASN A 129 -5.45 -17.08 9.79
N THR A 130 -5.71 -15.77 9.76
CA THR A 130 -6.53 -15.09 8.73
C THR A 130 -6.10 -15.45 7.30
N HIS A 131 -4.79 -15.57 7.07
CA HIS A 131 -4.22 -15.98 5.78
C HIS A 131 -4.76 -17.34 5.27
N LYS A 132 -5.20 -18.25 6.16
CA LYS A 132 -5.74 -19.56 5.76
C LYS A 132 -7.07 -19.41 5.04
N ALA A 133 -7.89 -18.46 5.49
CA ALA A 133 -9.16 -18.15 4.86
C ALA A 133 -8.95 -17.41 3.54
N VAL A 134 -7.99 -16.47 3.51
CA VAL A 134 -7.60 -15.75 2.28
C VAL A 134 -7.05 -16.70 1.21
N ASP A 135 -6.19 -17.66 1.58
CA ASP A 135 -5.68 -18.69 0.66
C ASP A 135 -6.80 -19.47 -0.01
N VAL A 136 -7.86 -19.79 0.74
CA VAL A 136 -9.02 -20.49 0.19
C VAL A 136 -9.82 -19.60 -0.75
N ALA A 137 -10.11 -18.35 -0.39
CA ALA A 137 -10.80 -17.40 -1.28
C ALA A 137 -10.03 -17.18 -2.59
N ALA A 138 -8.70 -17.03 -2.52
CA ALA A 138 -7.83 -16.85 -3.67
C ALA A 138 -7.86 -18.04 -4.64
N LYS A 139 -7.98 -19.29 -4.16
CA LYS A 139 -8.10 -20.49 -5.02
C LYS A 139 -9.34 -20.47 -5.91
N TYR A 140 -10.40 -19.79 -5.48
CA TYR A 140 -11.64 -19.63 -6.25
C TYR A 140 -11.65 -18.35 -7.11
N ASN A 141 -10.54 -17.61 -7.16
CA ASN A 141 -10.40 -16.36 -7.93
C ASN A 141 -11.45 -15.31 -7.53
N LEU A 142 -11.77 -15.25 -6.23
CA LEU A 142 -12.68 -14.26 -5.65
C LEU A 142 -11.90 -13.20 -4.87
N SER A 143 -12.47 -12.01 -4.74
CA SER A 143 -11.93 -10.95 -3.88
C SER A 143 -12.18 -11.26 -2.40
N ILE A 144 -11.53 -10.52 -1.52
CA ILE A 144 -11.69 -10.65 -0.06
C ILE A 144 -12.20 -9.36 0.56
N ALA A 145 -13.01 -9.47 1.61
CA ALA A 145 -13.36 -8.37 2.50
C ALA A 145 -12.83 -8.68 3.91
N ILE A 146 -11.79 -7.97 4.33
CA ILE A 146 -11.14 -8.15 5.65
C ILE A 146 -11.96 -7.41 6.70
N PHE A 147 -12.67 -8.15 7.53
CA PHE A 147 -13.50 -7.62 8.61
C PHE A 147 -12.76 -7.52 9.94
N ALA A 148 -12.90 -6.36 10.60
CA ALA A 148 -12.33 -6.06 11.90
C ALA A 148 -10.80 -6.29 12.02
N PRO A 149 -9.97 -5.77 11.09
CA PRO A 149 -8.51 -5.83 11.23
C PRO A 149 -8.00 -5.07 12.47
N GLY A 150 -8.85 -4.21 13.07
CA GLY A 150 -8.61 -3.57 14.38
C GLY A 150 -8.27 -4.54 15.51
N TRP A 151 -8.49 -5.86 15.33
CA TRP A 151 -7.91 -6.89 16.19
C TRP A 151 -6.43 -6.66 16.50
N THR A 152 -5.63 -6.16 15.54
CA THR A 152 -4.19 -5.87 15.71
C THR A 152 -3.90 -4.77 16.71
N HIS A 153 -4.90 -3.97 17.09
CA HIS A 153 -4.82 -2.92 18.11
C HIS A 153 -5.67 -3.22 19.35
N GLU A 154 -6.97 -3.45 19.17
CA GLU A 154 -8.00 -3.44 20.22
C GLU A 154 -7.82 -4.51 21.31
N THR A 155 -7.17 -5.62 20.96
CA THR A 155 -7.00 -6.77 21.86
C THR A 155 -5.64 -6.78 22.59
N LEU A 156 -4.80 -5.76 22.39
CA LEU A 156 -3.57 -5.62 23.18
C LEU A 156 -3.91 -5.10 24.57
N GLY A 157 -3.35 -5.74 25.59
CA GLY A 157 -3.38 -5.20 26.96
C GLY A 157 -2.60 -3.89 27.05
N ASN A 158 -3.03 -3.01 27.96
CA ASN A 158 -2.32 -1.75 28.26
C ASN A 158 -1.01 -2.08 29.01
N VAL A 159 0.13 -1.89 28.36
CA VAL A 159 1.47 -2.22 28.86
C VAL A 159 2.47 -1.14 28.43
N ASP A 160 3.59 -1.02 29.14
CA ASP A 160 4.65 -0.03 28.86
C ASP A 160 5.24 -0.11 27.43
N LEU A 161 5.00 -1.23 26.73
CA LEU A 161 5.41 -1.51 25.35
C LEU A 161 4.22 -1.63 24.39
N PHE A 162 3.09 -0.97 24.67
CA PHE A 162 1.88 -1.09 23.86
C PHE A 162 2.16 -0.74 22.39
N PHE A 163 2.83 0.39 22.15
CA PHE A 163 3.13 0.87 20.80
C PHE A 163 3.99 -0.13 20.02
N GLU A 164 5.07 -0.60 20.65
CA GLU A 164 6.01 -1.54 20.04
C GLU A 164 5.35 -2.89 19.75
N LYS A 165 4.45 -3.36 20.63
CA LYS A 165 3.66 -4.57 20.42
C LYS A 165 2.63 -4.40 19.32
N PHE A 166 1.88 -3.29 19.31
CA PHE A 166 0.92 -2.95 18.27
C PHE A 166 1.61 -2.94 16.91
N TYR A 167 2.69 -2.18 16.79
CA TYR A 167 3.40 -2.01 15.53
C TYR A 167 3.97 -3.34 14.99
N ASN A 168 4.52 -4.17 15.88
CA ASN A 168 4.96 -5.53 15.52
C ASN A 168 3.82 -6.44 15.09
N ARG A 169 2.72 -6.45 15.84
CA ARG A 169 1.57 -7.29 15.56
C ARG A 169 0.89 -6.90 14.25
N ASP A 170 0.73 -5.61 14.00
CA ASP A 170 0.11 -5.08 12.80
C ASP A 170 0.97 -5.36 11.56
N SER A 171 2.28 -5.08 11.63
CA SER A 171 3.22 -5.43 10.54
C SER A 171 3.22 -6.94 10.26
N ALA A 172 3.24 -7.79 11.29
CA ALA A 172 3.18 -9.23 11.12
C ALA A 172 1.86 -9.68 10.48
N PHE A 173 0.73 -9.12 10.92
CA PHE A 173 -0.59 -9.42 10.36
C PHE A 173 -0.65 -9.11 8.87
N TRP A 174 -0.31 -7.87 8.46
CA TRP A 174 -0.33 -7.48 7.05
C TRP A 174 0.72 -8.22 6.22
N SER A 175 1.91 -8.47 6.75
CA SER A 175 2.94 -9.30 6.08
C SER A 175 2.46 -10.73 5.81
N SER A 176 1.58 -11.28 6.65
CA SER A 176 1.02 -12.61 6.46
C SER A 176 -0.03 -12.68 5.34
N LEU A 177 -0.65 -11.54 5.02
CA LEU A 177 -1.66 -11.40 3.96
C LEU A 177 -1.05 -10.90 2.65
N TRP A 178 0.07 -10.18 2.72
CA TRP A 178 0.75 -9.56 1.59
C TRP A 178 0.87 -10.44 0.32
N PRO A 179 1.24 -11.73 0.40
CA PRO A 179 1.35 -12.59 -0.79
C PRO A 179 0.04 -12.75 -1.59
N TYR A 180 -1.10 -12.42 -1.00
CA TYR A 180 -2.43 -12.49 -1.62
C TYR A 180 -2.98 -11.12 -2.04
N LEU A 181 -2.27 -10.02 -1.74
CA LEU A 181 -2.70 -8.65 -1.98
C LEU A 181 -1.99 -8.07 -3.20
N TYR A 182 -2.67 -7.17 -3.90
CA TYR A 182 -2.07 -6.40 -4.98
C TYR A 182 -1.42 -5.12 -4.44
N THR A 183 -0.15 -4.90 -4.77
CA THR A 183 0.53 -3.63 -4.48
C THR A 183 0.23 -2.61 -5.55
N HIS A 184 -0.50 -1.55 -5.21
CA HIS A 184 -0.74 -0.46 -6.14
C HIS A 184 0.55 0.33 -6.41
N PRO A 185 0.96 0.49 -7.68
CA PRO A 185 2.16 1.25 -8.02
C PRO A 185 1.94 2.75 -7.80
N LEU A 186 3.00 3.47 -7.46
CA LEU A 186 3.01 4.94 -7.43
C LEU A 186 2.94 5.47 -8.86
N ASN A 187 1.93 6.28 -9.17
CA ASN A 187 1.65 6.75 -10.53
C ASN A 187 1.96 8.24 -10.77
N ASN A 188 2.45 8.93 -9.74
CA ASN A 188 2.78 10.35 -9.77
C ASN A 188 4.14 10.59 -9.13
N TYR A 189 4.76 11.73 -9.46
CA TYR A 189 5.87 12.28 -8.70
C TYR A 189 5.51 12.36 -7.21
N PHE A 190 6.42 11.96 -6.35
CA PHE A 190 6.13 11.83 -4.93
C PHE A 190 7.37 12.12 -4.08
N THR A 191 7.12 12.44 -2.82
CA THR A 191 8.14 12.56 -1.79
C THR A 191 7.66 11.86 -0.53
N THR A 192 8.60 11.29 0.21
CA THR A 192 8.29 10.60 1.46
C THR A 192 9.45 10.67 2.44
N ASN A 193 9.12 10.77 3.72
CA ASN A 193 10.00 10.53 4.86
C ASN A 193 9.57 9.29 5.66
N PHE A 194 8.73 8.44 5.07
CA PHE A 194 8.22 7.20 5.65
C PHE A 194 7.39 7.37 6.93
N TYR A 195 6.86 8.58 7.21
CA TYR A 195 5.99 8.75 8.36
C TYR A 195 4.68 7.98 8.18
N ILE A 196 4.43 7.00 9.05
CA ILE A 196 3.28 6.09 8.99
C ILE A 196 1.98 6.68 9.56
N GLY A 197 1.96 7.97 9.92
CA GLY A 197 0.77 8.61 10.49
C GLY A 197 0.60 8.37 11.99
N LEU A 198 1.58 7.75 12.66
CA LEU A 198 1.59 7.51 14.10
C LEU A 198 3.02 7.41 14.64
N ASP A 199 3.18 7.79 15.89
CA ASP A 199 4.38 7.58 16.71
C ASP A 199 3.97 7.21 18.14
N LYS A 200 4.96 7.04 19.04
CA LYS A 200 4.72 6.60 20.42
C LYS A 200 3.81 7.55 21.22
N TYR A 201 3.72 8.82 20.82
CA TYR A 201 3.06 9.87 21.58
C TYR A 201 1.82 10.46 20.89
N CYS A 202 1.68 10.31 19.56
CA CYS A 202 0.55 10.86 18.82
C CYS A 202 0.13 10.02 17.60
N TYR A 203 -1.15 10.14 17.25
CA TYR A 203 -1.68 9.72 15.95
C TYR A 203 -1.90 10.97 15.09
N ASN A 204 -1.33 10.98 13.88
CA ASN A 204 -1.51 12.03 12.89
C ASN A 204 -1.70 11.40 11.50
N LEU A 205 -2.84 10.73 11.31
CA LEU A 205 -3.17 10.01 10.08
C LEU A 205 -3.22 10.94 8.85
N PHE A 206 -3.59 12.21 9.03
CA PHE A 206 -3.60 13.21 7.95
C PHE A 206 -2.21 13.54 7.38
N SER A 207 -1.14 13.14 8.06
CA SER A 207 0.24 13.33 7.59
C SER A 207 0.94 12.02 7.21
N GLN A 208 0.21 10.89 7.11
CA GLN A 208 0.77 9.64 6.61
C GLN A 208 1.37 9.85 5.21
N GLN A 209 2.56 9.33 4.99
CA GLN A 209 3.29 9.46 3.73
C GLN A 209 3.42 8.12 3.02
N HIS A 210 3.78 8.15 1.74
CA HIS A 210 4.01 6.94 0.94
C HIS A 210 5.04 6.03 1.61
N GLN A 211 4.71 4.74 1.70
CA GLN A 211 5.60 3.73 2.25
C GLN A 211 6.35 3.00 1.13
N LEU A 212 7.32 2.16 1.50
CA LEU A 212 7.94 1.25 0.53
C LEU A 212 6.89 0.28 -0.02
N THR A 213 7.23 -0.33 -1.17
CA THR A 213 6.42 -1.37 -1.78
C THR A 213 6.28 -2.60 -0.91
N GLU A 214 7.23 -2.88 -0.03
CA GLU A 214 7.13 -3.98 0.91
C GLU A 214 6.73 -3.47 2.31
N VAL A 215 5.99 -4.31 3.04
CA VAL A 215 5.65 -4.05 4.44
C VAL A 215 6.94 -4.03 5.25
N LEU A 216 7.29 -2.86 5.78
CA LEU A 216 8.47 -2.69 6.61
C LEU A 216 8.37 -3.53 7.89
N ARG A 217 9.43 -4.30 8.15
CA ARG A 217 9.57 -5.13 9.35
C ARG A 217 10.05 -4.28 10.52
N PRO A 218 9.40 -4.28 11.68
CA PRO A 218 9.93 -3.56 12.83
C PRO A 218 11.28 -4.11 13.26
N THR A 219 12.20 -3.22 13.59
CA THR A 219 13.55 -3.61 14.04
C THR A 219 13.50 -4.41 15.36
N LEU A 220 12.60 -4.01 16.28
CA LEU A 220 12.36 -4.77 17.49
C LEU A 220 11.61 -6.05 17.14
N LYS A 221 12.31 -7.19 17.08
CA LYS A 221 11.69 -8.50 16.86
C LYS A 221 11.17 -9.07 18.18
N LEU A 222 9.85 -9.14 18.30
CA LEU A 222 9.21 -9.85 19.40
C LEU A 222 9.00 -11.32 19.01
N PRO A 223 9.53 -12.31 19.79
CA PRO A 223 9.49 -13.73 19.43
C PRO A 223 8.10 -14.24 19.07
N GLU A 224 7.07 -13.77 19.78
CA GLU A 224 5.65 -14.12 19.60
C GLU A 224 5.15 -13.94 18.16
N PHE A 225 5.69 -12.98 17.40
CA PHE A 225 5.25 -12.68 16.03
C PHE A 225 6.21 -13.22 14.97
N SER A 226 7.44 -13.54 15.35
CA SER A 226 8.48 -14.03 14.42
C SER A 226 8.29 -15.50 14.01
N GLU A 227 7.49 -16.26 14.75
CA GLU A 227 7.23 -17.69 14.51
C GLU A 227 6.04 -17.98 13.59
N ILE A 228 5.36 -16.94 13.10
CA ILE A 228 4.20 -17.11 12.22
C ILE A 228 4.65 -17.80 10.92
N PRO A 229 4.08 -18.98 10.56
CA PRO A 229 4.59 -19.83 9.49
C PRO A 229 4.77 -19.11 8.13
N ASN A 230 3.83 -18.24 7.76
CA ASN A 230 3.83 -17.53 6.48
C ASN A 230 4.83 -16.35 6.39
N ILE A 231 5.50 -16.05 7.49
CA ILE A 231 6.39 -14.88 7.65
C ILE A 231 7.86 -15.32 7.70
N LYS A 232 8.11 -16.61 7.97
CA LYS A 232 9.43 -17.19 8.29
C LYS A 232 10.45 -17.14 7.15
N SER A 233 10.00 -17.08 5.90
CA SER A 233 10.86 -17.12 4.70
C SER A 233 11.06 -15.77 4.01
N GLN A 234 10.48 -14.69 4.55
CA GLN A 234 10.61 -13.36 3.95
C GLN A 234 11.92 -12.69 4.40
N CYS A 235 12.50 -11.86 3.52
CA CYS A 235 13.68 -11.06 3.81
C CYS A 235 13.40 -10.07 4.95
N ASP A 236 14.39 -9.80 5.80
CA ASP A 236 14.35 -8.72 6.80
C ASP A 236 15.28 -7.56 6.41
N CYS A 237 15.61 -7.44 5.13
CA CYS A 237 16.54 -6.45 4.61
C CYS A 237 15.98 -5.02 4.55
N LEU A 238 14.65 -4.87 4.62
CA LEU A 238 13.96 -3.59 4.72
C LEU A 238 13.18 -3.54 6.03
N GLN A 239 13.60 -2.66 6.93
CA GLN A 239 13.07 -2.58 8.28
C GLN A 239 12.57 -1.18 8.59
N SER A 240 11.49 -1.09 9.36
CA SER A 240 11.10 0.15 10.00
C SER A 240 11.92 0.35 11.26
N TYR A 241 12.47 1.56 11.37
CA TYR A 241 13.32 1.97 12.47
C TYR A 241 12.87 3.36 12.97
N ILE A 242 13.04 3.62 14.26
CA ILE A 242 12.70 4.90 14.89
C ILE A 242 13.99 5.59 15.35
N LEU A 243 14.33 6.73 14.73
CA LEU A 243 15.43 7.60 15.15
C LEU A 243 14.84 8.80 15.92
N GLY A 244 14.92 8.75 17.25
CA GLY A 244 14.28 9.75 18.11
C GLY A 244 12.75 9.65 18.01
N SER A 245 12.11 10.67 17.44
CA SER A 245 10.66 10.68 17.17
C SER A 245 10.30 10.39 15.71
N LYS A 246 11.28 10.11 14.85
CA LYS A 246 11.06 9.98 13.40
C LYS A 246 11.16 8.53 12.95
N ASN A 247 10.18 8.14 12.14
CA ASN A 247 10.24 6.89 11.39
C ASN A 247 11.26 7.01 10.26
N THR A 248 12.01 5.95 10.02
CA THR A 248 12.97 5.82 8.92
C THR A 248 12.98 4.37 8.46
N CYS A 249 13.48 4.12 7.26
CA CYS A 249 13.76 2.78 6.78
C CYS A 249 15.22 2.41 7.08
N LEU A 250 15.48 1.28 7.70
CA LEU A 250 16.79 0.63 7.72
C LEU A 250 16.86 -0.37 6.58
N ILE A 251 17.82 -0.15 5.67
CA ILE A 251 18.19 -1.10 4.61
C ILE A 251 19.43 -1.86 5.11
N THR A 252 19.41 -3.19 5.06
CA THR A 252 20.54 -4.01 5.50
C THR A 252 20.76 -5.24 4.64
N LYS A 253 22.03 -5.61 4.46
CA LYS A 253 22.46 -6.89 3.87
C LYS A 253 23.18 -7.79 4.88
N GLU A 254 23.16 -7.46 6.18
CA GLU A 254 23.87 -8.21 7.23
C GLU A 254 23.49 -9.69 7.27
N ASN A 255 22.22 -10.00 7.03
CA ASN A 255 21.68 -11.37 7.01
C ASN A 255 21.63 -11.98 5.61
N LEU A 256 22.13 -11.29 4.59
CA LEU A 256 22.10 -11.74 3.21
C LEU A 256 23.41 -12.46 2.82
N ARG A 257 23.33 -13.28 1.77
CA ARG A 257 24.51 -13.98 1.24
C ARG A 257 25.50 -12.97 0.67
N LYS A 258 26.73 -12.98 1.18
CA LYS A 258 27.78 -12.01 0.80
C LYS A 258 28.33 -12.18 -0.62
N ASP A 259 28.10 -13.34 -1.25
CA ASP A 259 28.60 -13.65 -2.59
C ASP A 259 27.76 -13.03 -3.72
N PHE A 260 26.68 -12.32 -3.38
CA PHE A 260 25.75 -11.73 -4.33
C PHE A 260 25.63 -10.23 -4.11
N ASP A 261 25.48 -9.51 -5.21
CA ASP A 261 24.96 -8.15 -5.18
C ASP A 261 23.46 -8.19 -4.93
N HIS A 262 23.00 -7.37 -3.98
CA HIS A 262 21.59 -7.28 -3.62
C HIS A 262 21.03 -5.94 -4.10
N ILE A 263 19.88 -6.00 -4.77
CA ILE A 263 19.04 -4.84 -5.07
C ILE A 263 17.79 -4.97 -4.20
N HIS A 264 17.57 -3.99 -3.34
CA HIS A 264 16.39 -3.88 -2.51
C HIS A 264 15.31 -3.14 -3.29
N TYR A 265 14.15 -3.75 -3.48
CA TYR A 265 13.01 -3.15 -4.19
C TYR A 265 12.31 -2.15 -3.27
N LEU A 266 12.53 -0.85 -3.52
CA LEU A 266 12.02 0.21 -2.66
C LEU A 266 10.60 0.61 -3.06
N PHE A 267 10.36 0.84 -4.35
CA PHE A 267 9.07 1.28 -4.86
C PHE A 267 8.72 0.61 -6.19
N ALA A 268 7.47 0.18 -6.31
CA ALA A 268 6.77 -0.19 -7.53
C ALA A 268 6.08 1.05 -8.06
N CYS A 269 6.25 1.30 -9.35
CA CYS A 269 5.92 2.57 -9.96
C CYS A 269 5.20 2.35 -11.29
N ASP A 270 4.48 3.39 -11.68
CA ASP A 270 3.95 3.65 -13.01
C ASP A 270 4.04 5.18 -13.24
N ILE A 271 5.25 5.72 -13.03
CA ILE A 271 5.50 7.17 -13.04
C ILE A 271 5.99 7.57 -14.42
N LYS A 272 5.19 8.34 -15.15
CA LYS A 272 5.59 8.88 -16.45
C LYS A 272 6.58 10.04 -16.30
N ILE A 273 7.76 9.88 -16.89
CA ILE A 273 8.75 10.95 -17.06
C ILE A 273 8.65 11.51 -18.47
N ILE A 274 8.50 12.83 -18.59
CA ILE A 274 8.45 13.56 -19.86
C ILE A 274 9.56 14.60 -20.02
N ASP A 275 10.09 15.11 -18.90
CA ASP A 275 10.95 16.29 -18.83
C ASP A 275 12.11 16.06 -17.84
N ASN A 276 12.83 17.13 -17.50
CA ASN A 276 13.90 17.06 -16.51
C ASN A 276 13.37 16.51 -15.18
N THR A 277 14.03 15.50 -14.65
CA THR A 277 13.66 14.82 -13.41
C THR A 277 14.69 15.09 -12.33
N VAL A 278 14.22 15.41 -11.12
CA VAL A 278 15.04 15.43 -9.91
C VAL A 278 14.75 14.19 -9.10
N VAL A 279 15.78 13.43 -8.77
CA VAL A 279 15.71 12.39 -7.73
C VAL A 279 16.59 12.79 -6.57
N PHE A 280 16.09 12.68 -5.36
CA PHE A 280 16.87 12.94 -4.16
C PHE A 280 16.51 11.98 -3.04
N PHE A 281 17.46 11.78 -2.13
CA PHE A 281 17.25 10.95 -0.95
C PHE A 281 18.25 11.28 0.15
N LEU A 282 17.89 10.92 1.37
CA LEU A 282 18.69 11.13 2.57
C LEU A 282 19.14 9.79 3.14
N THR A 283 20.43 9.64 3.34
CA THR A 283 21.01 8.45 3.96
C THR A 283 21.86 8.76 5.17
N LYS A 284 21.87 7.87 6.16
CA LYS A 284 22.78 7.93 7.31
C LYS A 284 23.33 6.54 7.60
N ASP A 285 24.65 6.43 7.73
CA ASP A 285 25.29 5.17 8.15
C ASP A 285 25.09 4.96 9.66
N PRO A 286 24.51 3.83 10.10
CA PRO A 286 24.27 3.56 11.51
C PRO A 286 25.54 3.51 12.37
N TYR A 287 26.69 3.24 11.76
CA TYR A 287 27.98 3.00 12.41
C TYR A 287 29.03 4.07 12.07
N GLY A 288 28.63 5.17 11.40
CA GLY A 288 29.55 6.24 11.01
C GLY A 288 30.58 5.85 9.96
N ARG A 289 30.32 4.79 9.17
CA ARG A 289 31.16 4.38 8.03
C ARG A 289 30.81 5.18 6.77
N THR A 290 31.54 4.92 5.68
CA THR A 290 31.32 5.54 4.36
C THR A 290 30.43 4.69 3.45
N SER A 291 29.34 4.12 3.97
CA SER A 291 28.37 3.40 3.14
C SER A 291 27.60 4.38 2.27
N ALA A 292 27.29 3.97 1.03
CA ALA A 292 26.50 4.76 0.09
C ALA A 292 25.35 3.93 -0.49
N LEU A 293 24.27 4.59 -0.92
CA LEU A 293 23.13 3.96 -1.55
C LEU A 293 23.12 4.30 -3.05
N ARG A 294 23.33 3.29 -3.90
CA ARG A 294 23.13 3.40 -5.34
C ARG A 294 21.67 3.15 -5.66
N ILE A 295 21.00 4.11 -6.29
CA ILE A 295 19.61 3.96 -6.75
C ILE A 295 19.60 3.53 -8.22
N THR A 296 18.73 2.59 -8.57
CA THR A 296 18.49 2.15 -9.95
C THR A 296 17.01 2.29 -10.26
N LEU A 297 16.67 3.02 -11.31
CA LEU A 297 15.32 3.11 -11.85
C LEU A 297 15.20 2.15 -13.02
N LEU A 298 14.24 1.24 -12.97
CA LEU A 298 13.87 0.43 -14.13
C LEU A 298 12.80 1.19 -14.91
N VAL A 299 13.09 1.51 -16.17
CA VAL A 299 12.18 2.30 -17.02
C VAL A 299 11.79 1.55 -18.28
N SER A 300 10.58 1.80 -18.77
CA SER A 300 10.07 1.30 -20.05
C SER A 300 9.79 2.46 -21.01
N GLY A 301 10.40 2.40 -22.20
CA GLY A 301 10.11 3.35 -23.28
C GLY A 301 8.83 3.03 -24.04
N PHE A 302 8.46 3.90 -25.00
CA PHE A 302 7.23 3.78 -25.79
C PHE A 302 7.06 2.43 -26.53
N ASN A 303 8.16 1.83 -26.99
CA ASN A 303 8.18 0.53 -27.67
C ASN A 303 8.35 -0.65 -26.69
N ARG A 304 8.12 -0.43 -25.38
CA ARG A 304 8.40 -1.39 -24.29
C ARG A 304 9.87 -1.81 -24.18
N SER A 305 10.80 -1.01 -24.72
CA SER A 305 12.23 -1.24 -24.48
C SER A 305 12.56 -0.92 -23.03
N MET A 306 13.19 -1.86 -22.35
CA MET A 306 13.63 -1.70 -20.97
C MET A 306 14.99 -1.02 -20.92
N ARG A 307 15.14 -0.05 -20.01
CA ARG A 307 16.40 0.64 -19.75
C ARG A 307 16.57 0.82 -18.24
N ARG A 308 17.81 0.79 -17.75
CA ARG A 308 18.13 1.12 -16.36
C ARG A 308 18.69 2.53 -16.29
N ILE A 309 18.22 3.32 -15.33
CA ILE A 309 18.83 4.59 -14.97
C ILE A 309 19.56 4.37 -13.64
N GLU A 310 20.88 4.39 -13.66
CA GLU A 310 21.75 4.16 -12.50
C GLU A 310 22.22 5.51 -11.94
N LEU A 311 21.78 5.84 -10.73
CA LEU A 311 22.20 7.04 -10.01
C LEU A 311 23.49 6.71 -9.25
N LEU A 312 24.63 7.19 -9.78
CA LEU A 312 25.96 6.83 -9.31
C LEU A 312 26.29 7.48 -7.97
N THR A 313 26.86 6.71 -7.04
CA THR A 313 27.32 7.21 -5.73
C THR A 313 28.51 8.16 -5.83
N GLU A 314 29.36 7.97 -6.84
CA GLU A 314 30.52 8.80 -7.13
C GLU A 314 30.50 9.32 -8.57
N LYS A 315 31.10 10.51 -8.78
CA LYS A 315 31.18 11.13 -10.10
C LYS A 315 32.11 10.36 -11.00
N LYS A 316 31.59 9.91 -12.14
CA LYS A 316 32.34 9.26 -13.22
C LYS A 316 32.58 10.23 -14.36
N GLU A 317 33.80 10.29 -14.88
CA GLU A 317 34.17 11.20 -15.98
C GLU A 317 33.36 10.94 -17.25
N ASN A 318 33.19 9.66 -17.61
CA ASN A 318 32.45 9.22 -18.79
C ASN A 318 31.32 8.26 -18.36
N PRO A 319 30.20 8.77 -17.85
CA PRO A 319 29.06 7.94 -17.46
C PRO A 319 28.47 7.24 -18.70
N LEU A 320 28.08 5.98 -18.53
CA LEU A 320 27.58 5.16 -19.62
C LEU A 320 26.19 5.65 -20.06
N ASN A 321 26.00 5.86 -21.37
CA ASN A 321 24.71 6.23 -21.94
C ASN A 321 24.50 5.42 -23.23
N ASN A 322 23.76 4.32 -23.11
CA ASN A 322 23.37 3.46 -24.24
C ASN A 322 21.92 2.99 -24.09
N ASN A 323 21.46 2.13 -25.01
CA ASN A 323 20.07 1.66 -25.04
C ASN A 323 19.62 0.91 -23.78
N SER A 324 20.54 0.30 -23.03
CA SER A 324 20.21 -0.52 -21.86
C SER A 324 20.48 0.19 -20.53
N VAL A 325 21.37 1.18 -20.51
CA VAL A 325 21.79 1.88 -19.28
C VAL A 325 21.99 3.38 -19.54
N LEU A 326 21.50 4.19 -18.60
CA LEU A 326 21.83 5.59 -18.42
C LEU A 326 22.46 5.76 -17.03
N GLN A 327 23.74 6.09 -16.96
CA GLN A 327 24.39 6.45 -15.71
C GLN A 327 24.26 7.95 -15.49
N VAL A 328 23.85 8.33 -14.28
CA VAL A 328 23.64 9.72 -13.87
C VAL A 328 24.58 10.03 -12.72
N ASN A 329 25.44 11.02 -12.90
CA ASN A 329 26.32 11.50 -11.84
C ASN A 329 25.53 12.30 -10.79
N PRO A 330 26.01 12.36 -9.53
CA PRO A 330 25.49 13.29 -8.54
C PRO A 330 25.47 14.73 -9.08
N SER A 331 24.39 15.44 -8.83
CA SER A 331 24.21 16.83 -9.22
C SER A 331 24.85 17.77 -8.19
N GLU A 332 25.65 18.70 -8.68
CA GLU A 332 26.24 19.80 -7.90
C GLU A 332 25.44 21.11 -8.07
N SER A 333 24.25 21.08 -8.70
CA SER A 333 23.42 22.27 -8.94
C SER A 333 23.09 22.97 -7.60
N PRO A 334 23.68 24.15 -7.32
CA PRO A 334 23.56 24.77 -6.00
C PRO A 334 22.12 25.13 -5.65
N ASP A 335 21.34 25.60 -6.62
CA ASP A 335 19.95 26.04 -6.41
C ASP A 335 19.03 24.86 -6.06
N VAL A 336 19.18 23.72 -6.76
CA VAL A 336 18.40 22.51 -6.50
C VAL A 336 18.76 21.95 -5.13
N VAL A 337 20.06 21.83 -4.83
CA VAL A 337 20.54 21.36 -3.54
C VAL A 337 20.09 22.27 -2.42
N TYR A 338 20.13 23.59 -2.60
CA TYR A 338 19.71 24.58 -1.62
C TYR A 338 18.19 24.51 -1.37
N SER A 339 17.36 24.43 -2.42
CA SER A 339 15.90 24.23 -2.30
C SER A 339 15.58 22.96 -1.52
N LEU A 340 16.18 21.83 -1.90
CA LEU A 340 15.96 20.55 -1.21
C LEU A 340 16.44 20.59 0.24
N LYS A 341 17.60 21.20 0.51
CA LYS A 341 18.01 21.45 1.88
C LYS A 341 16.93 22.26 2.59
N ASN A 342 16.51 23.43 2.14
CA ASN A 342 15.50 24.19 2.88
C ASN A 342 14.18 23.43 3.14
N ARG A 343 13.68 22.68 2.15
CA ARG A 343 12.41 21.93 2.26
C ARG A 343 12.49 20.75 3.25
N TYR A 344 13.66 20.11 3.35
CA TYR A 344 13.82 18.89 4.14
C TYR A 344 14.70 19.09 5.39
N TYR A 345 15.61 20.05 5.45
CA TYR A 345 16.57 20.34 6.54
C TYR A 345 15.88 20.61 7.87
N ASN A 346 14.79 21.38 7.89
CA ASN A 346 13.99 21.59 9.11
C ASN A 346 13.27 20.31 9.59
N LYS A 347 13.11 19.31 8.72
CA LYS A 347 12.53 18.00 9.03
C LYS A 347 13.59 16.94 9.38
N ILE A 348 14.89 17.25 9.30
CA ILE A 348 16.01 16.31 9.50
C ILE A 348 16.92 16.83 10.63
N VAL A 349 16.35 17.14 11.78
CA VAL A 349 17.11 17.44 13.01
C VAL A 349 17.89 16.19 13.47
N ASP A 350 19.05 15.96 12.85
CA ASP A 350 20.22 15.23 13.37
C ASP A 350 21.41 15.54 12.44
N ASP A 351 22.57 15.92 12.98
CA ASP A 351 23.66 16.61 12.27
C ASP A 351 24.48 15.73 11.28
N ASN A 352 23.97 14.56 10.88
CA ASN A 352 24.75 13.54 10.15
C ASN A 352 24.00 12.83 9.01
N TRP A 353 23.02 13.47 8.37
CA TRP A 353 22.37 12.93 7.15
C TRP A 353 23.05 13.41 5.87
N ASN A 354 23.32 12.48 4.96
CA ASN A 354 23.86 12.75 3.63
C ASN A 354 22.72 12.92 2.62
N LEU A 355 22.63 14.09 2.00
CA LEU A 355 21.71 14.37 0.91
C LEU A 355 22.36 14.03 -0.43
N SER A 356 21.76 13.08 -1.16
CA SER A 356 22.12 12.79 -2.55
C SER A 356 21.08 13.42 -3.48
N VAL A 357 21.53 14.07 -4.55
CA VAL A 357 20.68 14.76 -5.52
C VAL A 357 21.13 14.41 -6.93
N TYR A 358 20.18 14.10 -7.80
CA TYR A 358 20.40 13.77 -9.19
C TYR A 358 19.43 14.57 -10.04
N VAL A 359 19.96 15.20 -11.09
CA VAL A 359 19.16 15.93 -12.08
C VAL A 359 19.53 15.36 -13.43
N PHE A 360 18.55 14.84 -14.14
CA PHE A 360 18.77 14.23 -15.45
C PHE A 360 17.56 14.39 -16.35
N ASN A 361 17.80 14.20 -17.63
CA ASN A 361 16.77 14.09 -18.64
C ASN A 361 16.88 12.71 -19.31
N THR A 362 15.76 12.18 -19.76
CA THR A 362 15.66 10.92 -20.48
C THR A 362 14.62 11.06 -21.59
N THR A 363 14.66 10.19 -22.59
CA THR A 363 13.51 10.03 -23.48
C THR A 363 12.27 9.67 -22.67
N ILE A 364 11.10 10.11 -23.13
CA ILE A 364 9.81 9.80 -22.50
C ILE A 364 9.72 8.30 -22.18
N CYS A 365 9.49 7.99 -20.91
CA CYS A 365 9.41 6.63 -20.39
C CYS A 365 8.60 6.59 -19.09
N ASP A 366 8.17 5.40 -18.72
CA ASP A 366 7.52 5.12 -17.45
C ASP A 366 8.54 4.46 -16.51
N ILE A 367 8.67 4.96 -15.28
CA ILE A 367 9.39 4.26 -14.21
C ILE A 367 8.48 3.15 -13.71
N LEU A 368 8.99 1.93 -13.77
CA LEU A 368 8.30 0.73 -13.33
C LEU A 368 8.73 0.33 -11.92
N GLU A 369 10.01 0.52 -11.60
CA GLU A 369 10.56 0.13 -10.29
C GLU A 369 11.71 1.05 -9.88
N ILE A 370 11.86 1.23 -8.57
CA ILE A 370 12.97 1.91 -7.92
C ILE A 370 13.65 0.92 -6.98
N GLY A 371 14.89 0.55 -7.31
CA GLY A 371 15.73 -0.32 -6.50
C GLY A 371 16.88 0.45 -5.83
N GLY A 372 17.37 -0.05 -4.71
CA GLY A 372 18.54 0.47 -4.00
C GLY A 372 19.58 -0.63 -3.72
N ALA A 373 20.87 -0.30 -3.82
CA ALA A 373 21.97 -1.20 -3.47
C ALA A 373 22.98 -0.50 -2.54
N ILE A 374 23.38 -1.18 -1.46
CA ILE A 374 24.36 -0.65 -0.50
C ILE A 374 25.78 -0.91 -1.00
N GLU A 375 26.54 0.18 -1.18
CA GLU A 375 27.96 0.18 -1.53
C GLU A 375 28.82 0.51 -0.30
N ASN A 376 30.01 -0.10 -0.20
CA ASN A 376 31.01 0.16 0.84
C ASN A 376 30.56 -0.02 2.31
N GLY A 377 29.50 -0.80 2.54
CA GLY A 377 29.08 -1.25 3.86
C GLY A 377 27.86 -2.17 3.81
N ASP A 378 27.22 -2.38 4.98
CA ASP A 378 26.19 -3.42 5.14
C ASP A 378 24.80 -2.90 5.50
N SER A 379 24.71 -1.67 6.03
CA SER A 379 23.47 -1.13 6.58
C SER A 379 23.41 0.38 6.39
N LEU A 380 22.24 0.90 6.02
CA LEU A 380 21.98 2.33 5.79
C LEU A 380 20.57 2.70 6.26
N TYR A 381 20.42 3.82 6.97
CA TYR A 381 19.13 4.45 7.14
C TYR A 381 18.77 5.25 5.88
N LEU A 382 17.54 5.11 5.39
CA LEU A 382 16.90 5.91 4.35
C LEU A 382 15.82 6.78 5.02
N GLY A 383 16.10 8.07 5.14
CA GLY A 383 15.30 9.03 5.91
C GLY A 383 14.27 9.79 5.07
N ALA A 384 14.55 9.96 3.79
CA ALA A 384 13.59 10.47 2.82
C ALA A 384 13.96 10.02 1.41
N PHE A 385 12.97 9.99 0.54
CA PHE A 385 13.11 9.78 -0.89
C PHE A 385 12.16 10.71 -1.63
N GLY A 386 12.58 11.23 -2.77
CA GLY A 386 11.69 11.96 -3.65
C GLY A 386 12.09 11.89 -5.10
N ILE A 387 11.08 11.91 -5.95
CA ILE A 387 11.19 12.09 -7.39
C ILE A 387 10.23 13.20 -7.79
N GLU A 388 10.76 14.24 -8.43
CA GLU A 388 10.02 15.46 -8.78
C GLU A 388 10.33 15.85 -10.23
N ASN A 389 9.38 16.52 -10.89
CA ASN A 389 9.66 17.20 -12.15
C ASN A 389 10.47 18.47 -11.86
N ALA A 390 11.64 18.61 -12.48
CA ALA A 390 12.53 19.76 -12.34
C ALA A 390 11.99 21.00 -13.07
N ASP A 391 11.22 20.79 -14.14
CA ASP A 391 10.62 21.84 -14.95
C ASP A 391 9.25 22.20 -14.34
N GLY A 392 9.19 23.27 -13.53
CA GLY A 392 7.97 23.67 -12.83
C GLY A 392 8.20 24.61 -11.64
N ASN A 393 7.37 24.49 -10.59
CA ASN A 393 7.50 25.25 -9.35
C ASN A 393 8.55 24.66 -8.38
N PHE A 394 9.43 23.75 -8.81
CA PHE A 394 10.45 23.10 -7.97
C PHE A 394 11.33 24.11 -7.19
N LEU A 395 11.67 25.23 -7.82
CA LEU A 395 12.42 26.33 -7.19
C LEU A 395 11.52 27.42 -6.57
N LYS A 396 10.19 27.32 -6.72
CA LYS A 396 9.22 28.29 -6.18
C LYS A 396 8.57 27.85 -4.86
N SER A 397 8.87 26.65 -4.38
CA SER A 397 8.32 26.03 -3.17
C SER A 397 9.21 26.19 -1.95
#